data_AF-A0A151TYS9-F1
#
_entry.id   AF-A0A151TYS9-F1
#
_cell.length_a   1.000
_cell.length_b   1.000
_cell.length_c   1.000
_cell.angle_alpha   90.00
_cell.angle_beta   90.00
_cell.angle_gamma   90.00
#
_symmetry.space_group_name_H-M   'P 1'
#
loop_
_entity.id
_entity.type
_entity.pdbx_description
1 polymer ?
#
loop_
_entity_poly.entity_id
_entity_poly.type
_entity_poly.pdbx_seq_one_letter_code
_entity_poly.pdbx_strand_id
1 'polypeptide(L)'
;MGDRNTRYFHGTTVIRRRRNKVERLLNDQALWVMQQEELEAMVTEYYKHLFLESGDHNNLCLQNAFPSLGTAELEVIGRPISDEEILQAIKRMGSFKALGPDGL
;
A
#
# COMPACT_ATOMS: atom_id res chain seq x y z
N MET A 1 -34.97 6.40 4.50
CA MET A 1 -34.10 5.85 5.58
C MET A 1 -32.63 6.19 5.29
N GLY A 2 -32.28 7.47 5.16
CA GLY A 2 -30.96 7.88 4.62
C GLY A 2 -30.08 8.75 5.52
N ASP A 3 -30.56 9.23 6.67
CA ASP A 3 -29.91 10.35 7.37
C ASP A 3 -29.21 9.96 8.69
N ARG A 4 -29.38 8.71 9.14
CA ARG A 4 -28.73 8.22 10.38
C ARG A 4 -27.30 7.74 10.17
N ASN A 5 -26.94 7.44 8.93
CA ASN A 5 -25.62 6.96 8.55
C ASN A 5 -24.61 8.14 8.65
N THR A 6 -24.90 9.27 7.99
CA THR A 6 -24.05 10.47 7.97
C THR A 6 -23.66 11.02 9.34
N ARG A 7 -24.57 11.19 10.31
CA ARG A 7 -24.21 11.82 11.61
C ARG A 7 -23.22 10.99 12.42
N TYR A 8 -23.40 9.67 12.47
CA TYR A 8 -22.48 8.76 13.17
C TYR A 8 -21.12 8.70 12.47
N PHE A 9 -21.10 8.55 11.14
CA PHE A 9 -19.83 8.51 10.40
C PHE A 9 -19.10 9.86 10.40
N HIS A 10 -19.80 10.98 10.32
CA HIS A 10 -19.20 12.31 10.46
C HIS A 10 -18.63 12.52 11.87
N GLY A 11 -19.37 12.17 12.92
CA GLY A 11 -18.88 12.26 14.30
C GLY A 11 -17.64 11.39 14.52
N THR A 12 -17.69 10.15 14.06
CA THR A 12 -16.56 9.20 14.14
C THR A 12 -15.34 9.72 13.36
N THR A 13 -15.56 10.30 12.18
CA THR A 13 -14.50 10.90 11.36
C THR A 13 -13.85 12.10 12.06
N VAL A 14 -14.64 12.97 12.68
CA VAL A 14 -14.11 14.13 13.43
C VAL A 14 -13.32 13.68 14.65
N ILE A 15 -13.82 12.70 15.41
CA ILE A 15 -13.10 12.12 16.56
C ILE A 15 -11.76 11.54 16.10
N ARG A 16 -11.77 10.74 15.03
CA ARG A 16 -10.55 10.15 14.47
C ARG A 16 -9.58 11.20 13.96
N ARG A 17 -10.06 12.25 13.27
CA ARG A 17 -9.23 13.38 12.80
C ARG A 17 -8.58 14.12 13.96
N ARG A 18 -9.32 14.38 15.04
CA ARG A 18 -8.77 15.02 16.26
C ARG A 18 -7.72 14.14 16.93
N ARG A 19 -8.00 12.85 17.09
CA ARG A 19 -7.07 11.88 17.70
C ARG A 19 -5.78 11.71 16.88
N ASN A 20 -5.87 11.78 15.55
CA ASN A 20 -4.74 11.57 14.67
C ASN A 20 -4.02 12.86 14.27
N LYS A 21 -4.43 14.02 14.81
CA LYS A 21 -3.75 15.28 14.55
C LYS A 21 -2.40 15.26 15.26
N VAL A 22 -1.33 15.45 14.50
CA VAL A 22 0.00 15.70 15.05
C VAL A 22 0.03 17.15 15.53
N GLU A 23 0.07 17.36 16.85
CA GLU A 23 0.11 18.70 17.46
C GLU A 23 1.53 19.22 17.65
N ARG A 24 2.48 18.31 17.86
CA ARG A 24 3.88 18.64 18.05
C ARG A 24 4.78 17.45 17.75
N LEU A 25 5.99 17.74 17.28
CA LEU A 25 7.07 16.77 17.11
C LEU A 25 8.31 17.29 17.83
N LEU A 26 9.15 16.37 18.30
CA LEU A 26 10.45 16.71 18.86
C LEU A 26 11.48 16.67 17.73
N ASN A 27 12.27 17.73 17.56
CA ASN A 27 13.34 17.76 16.58
C ASN A 27 14.65 17.19 17.14
N ASP A 28 15.67 17.11 16.29
CA ASP A 28 16.98 16.54 16.63
C ASP A 28 17.75 17.35 17.69
N GLN A 29 17.40 18.64 17.87
CA GLN A 29 17.90 19.48 18.95
C GLN A 29 17.11 19.32 20.27
N ALA A 30 16.23 18.32 20.37
CA ALA A 30 15.35 18.08 21.50
C ALA A 30 14.38 19.25 21.82
N LEU A 31 13.98 20.00 20.80
CA LEU A 31 13.00 21.08 20.90
C LEU A 31 11.65 20.66 20.32
N TRP A 32 10.57 21.06 20.99
CA TRP A 32 9.21 20.82 20.51
C TRP A 32 8.85 21.82 19.39
N VAL A 33 8.58 21.27 18.22
CA VAL A 33 8.05 21.99 17.06
C VAL A 33 6.53 21.86 17.06
N MET A 34 5.82 22.97 16.89
CA MET A 34 4.34 23.02 16.87
C MET A 34 3.77 23.73 15.64
N GLN A 35 4.61 24.44 14.89
CA GLN A 35 4.20 25.17 13.70
C GLN A 35 3.86 24.18 12.57
N GLN A 36 2.67 24.32 11.99
CA GLN A 36 2.14 23.37 11.01
C GLN A 36 3.11 23.17 9.82
N GLU A 37 3.64 24.25 9.26
CA GLU A 37 4.54 24.21 8.11
C GLU A 37 5.86 23.51 8.44
N GLU A 38 6.37 23.70 9.67
CA GLU A 38 7.59 23.03 10.15
C GLU A 38 7.34 21.54 10.40
N LEU A 39 6.18 21.17 10.95
CA LEU A 39 5.78 19.78 11.11
C LEU A 39 5.67 19.06 9.76
N GLU A 40 5.06 19.71 8.76
CA GLU A 40 4.95 19.19 7.40
C GLU A 40 6.33 19.01 6.75
N ALA A 41 7.22 19.98 6.91
CA ALA A 41 8.60 19.90 6.43
C ALA A 41 9.38 18.76 7.09
N MET A 42 9.31 18.64 8.42
CA MET A 42 9.98 17.58 9.19
C MET A 42 9.52 16.19 8.75
N VAL A 43 8.21 15.97 8.65
CA VAL A 43 7.66 14.67 8.23
C VAL A 43 8.08 14.34 6.80
N THR A 44 8.02 15.32 5.90
CA THR A 44 8.40 15.14 4.50
C THR A 44 9.88 14.77 4.38
N GLU A 45 10.75 15.48 5.09
CA GLU A 45 12.19 15.25 5.04
C GLU A 45 12.58 13.90 5.65
N TYR A 46 11.96 13.55 6.78
CA TYR A 46 12.15 12.24 7.41
C TYR A 46 11.82 11.10 6.45
N TYR A 47 10.65 11.13 5.80
CA TYR A 47 10.27 10.04 4.89
C TYR A 47 11.06 10.07 3.59
N LYS A 48 11.47 11.23 3.08
CA LYS A 48 12.42 11.31 1.97
C LYS A 48 13.70 10.58 2.33
N HIS A 49 14.30 10.89 3.48
CA HIS A 49 15.50 10.21 3.96
C HIS A 49 15.26 8.71 4.15
N LEU A 50 14.18 8.30 4.81
CA LEU A 50 13.84 6.89 5.04
C LEU A 50 13.73 6.08 3.73
N PHE A 51 13.15 6.68 2.68
CA PHE A 51 12.99 6.01 1.38
C PHE A 51 14.16 6.24 0.42
N LEU A 52 15.01 7.25 0.66
CA LEU A 52 16.27 7.47 -0.07
C LEU A 52 17.40 6.63 0.50
N GLU A 53 17.38 6.32 1.80
CA GLU A 53 18.21 5.30 2.45
C GLU A 53 17.84 3.91 1.92
N SER A 54 18.20 3.72 0.66
CA SER A 54 18.46 2.47 -0.02
C SER A 54 19.82 1.90 0.38
N GLY A 55 20.27 2.23 1.60
CA GLY A 55 21.50 1.77 2.22
C GLY A 55 21.36 0.30 2.56
N ASP A 56 21.99 -0.53 1.73
CA ASP A 56 21.74 -1.95 1.63
C ASP A 56 20.27 -2.21 1.26
N HIS A 57 19.96 -2.04 -0.03
CA HIS A 57 19.30 -3.19 -0.65
C HIS A 57 20.15 -4.36 -0.24
N ASN A 58 19.73 -5.09 0.80
CA ASN A 58 20.13 -6.46 0.97
C ASN A 58 19.86 -7.01 -0.41
N ASN A 59 20.92 -7.07 -1.22
CA ASN A 59 21.01 -7.93 -2.35
C ASN A 59 20.95 -9.26 -1.63
N LEU A 60 19.72 -9.67 -1.25
CA LEU A 60 19.37 -11.02 -0.89
C LEU A 60 20.08 -11.75 -1.99
N CYS A 61 21.18 -12.41 -1.63
CA CYS A 61 22.04 -13.03 -2.60
C CYS A 61 21.24 -14.25 -3.00
N LEU A 62 20.27 -14.03 -3.89
CA LEU A 62 19.35 -15.03 -4.41
C LEU A 62 20.06 -15.89 -5.44
N GLN A 63 21.39 -15.73 -5.58
CA GLN A 63 22.22 -16.65 -6.34
C GLN A 63 21.96 -18.06 -5.80
N ASN A 64 21.41 -18.90 -6.66
CA ASN A 64 21.03 -20.28 -6.38
C ASN A 64 19.93 -20.46 -5.32
N ALA A 65 19.19 -19.40 -4.95
CA ALA A 65 18.03 -19.52 -4.05
C ALA A 65 16.84 -20.24 -4.70
N PHE A 66 16.81 -20.30 -6.04
CA PHE A 66 15.76 -20.92 -6.82
C PHE A 66 16.33 -21.77 -7.95
N PRO A 67 15.66 -22.87 -8.34
CA PRO A 67 16.01 -23.63 -9.53
C PRO A 67 15.89 -22.75 -10.78
N SER A 68 16.78 -22.96 -11.75
CA SER A 68 16.65 -22.34 -13.07
C SER A 68 15.48 -22.95 -13.82
N LEU A 69 14.63 -22.09 -14.40
CA LEU A 69 13.55 -22.53 -15.29
C LEU A 69 14.14 -23.20 -16.53
N GLY A 70 13.53 -24.30 -16.95
CA GLY A 70 13.84 -24.94 -18.22
C GLY A 70 13.41 -24.08 -19.42
N THR A 71 14.02 -24.33 -20.58
CA THR A 71 13.67 -23.61 -21.83
C THR A 71 12.19 -23.75 -22.19
N ALA A 72 11.62 -24.95 -22.03
CA ALA A 72 10.20 -25.19 -22.28
C ALA A 72 9.27 -24.40 -21.35
N GLU A 73 9.66 -24.22 -20.08
CA GLU A 73 8.88 -23.43 -19.13
C GLU A 73 8.92 -21.95 -19.48
N LEU A 74 10.09 -21.44 -19.90
CA LEU A 74 10.25 -20.08 -20.39
C LEU A 74 9.40 -19.81 -21.64
N GLU A 75 9.36 -20.76 -22.58
CA GLU A 75 8.51 -20.66 -23.77
C GLU A 75 7.02 -20.61 -23.41
N VAL A 76 6.59 -21.41 -22.42
CA VAL A 76 5.19 -21.41 -21.95
C VAL A 76 4.84 -20.11 -21.23
N ILE A 77 5.74 -19.55 -20.42
CA ILE A 77 5.52 -18.29 -19.69
C ILE A 77 5.58 -17.09 -20.65
N GLY A 78 6.47 -17.12 -21.65
CA GLY A 78 6.68 -16.02 -22.59
C GLY A 78 5.71 -15.98 -23.77
N ARG A 79 4.83 -16.98 -23.92
CA ARG A 79 3.87 -17.03 -25.02
C ARG A 79 2.81 -15.92 -24.89
N PRO A 80 2.22 -15.45 -26.02
CA PRO A 80 1.09 -14.53 -25.97
C PRO A 80 -0.09 -15.10 -25.18
N ILE A 81 -0.76 -14.24 -24.41
CA ILE A 81 -1.99 -14.59 -23.69
C ILE A 81 -3.08 -14.97 -24.71
N SER A 82 -3.78 -16.06 -24.45
CA SER A 82 -4.89 -16.54 -25.30
C SER A 82 -6.25 -16.34 -24.66
N ASP A 83 -7.31 -16.25 -25.47
CA ASP A 83 -8.69 -16.11 -24.98
C ASP A 83 -9.13 -17.27 -24.08
N GLU A 84 -8.67 -18.49 -24.39
CA GLU A 84 -8.93 -19.66 -23.55
C GLU A 84 -8.24 -19.52 -22.18
N GLU A 85 -7.01 -19.02 -22.13
CA GLU A 85 -6.29 -18.76 -20.88
C GLU A 85 -7.01 -17.72 -20.03
N ILE A 86 -7.52 -16.65 -20.65
CA ILE A 86 -8.34 -15.63 -19.99
C ILE A 86 -9.62 -16.25 -19.41
N LEU A 87 -10.34 -17.06 -20.21
CA LEU A 87 -11.57 -17.71 -19.77
C LEU A 87 -11.32 -18.67 -18.60
N GLN A 88 -10.24 -19.45 -18.67
CA GLN A 88 -9.87 -20.38 -17.60
C GLN A 88 -9.44 -19.63 -16.33
N ALA A 89 -8.69 -18.54 -16.45
CA ALA A 89 -8.32 -17.70 -15.31
C ALA A 89 -9.57 -17.12 -14.64
N ILE A 90 -10.52 -16.60 -15.41
CA ILE A 90 -11.80 -16.09 -14.90
C ILE A 90 -12.59 -17.15 -14.14
N LYS A 91 -12.65 -18.38 -14.67
CA LYS A 91 -13.32 -19.50 -14.02
C LYS A 91 -12.61 -19.96 -12.73
N ARG A 92 -11.28 -19.84 -12.67
CA ARG A 92 -10.46 -20.25 -11.52
C ARG A 92 -10.45 -19.25 -10.36
N MET A 93 -10.83 -17.99 -10.57
CA MET A 93 -10.82 -16.97 -9.52
C MET A 93 -11.81 -17.20 -8.35
N GLY A 94 -12.66 -18.23 -8.39
CA GLY A 94 -13.56 -18.59 -7.29
C GLY A 94 -14.52 -17.44 -6.88
N SER A 95 -15.14 -17.56 -5.69
CA SER A 95 -16.06 -16.55 -5.14
C SER A 95 -15.35 -15.37 -4.46
N PHE A 96 -14.04 -15.20 -4.66
CA PHE A 96 -13.25 -14.11 -4.06
C PHE A 96 -13.23 -12.85 -4.92
N LYS A 97 -14.14 -12.73 -5.88
CA LYS A 97 -14.44 -11.45 -6.51
C LYS A 97 -14.98 -10.53 -5.41
N ALA A 98 -14.48 -9.29 -5.36
CA ALA A 98 -15.20 -8.26 -4.62
C ALA A 98 -16.64 -8.22 -5.14
N LEU A 99 -17.62 -8.17 -4.23
CA LEU A 99 -19.01 -7.94 -4.62
C LEU A 99 -19.07 -6.70 -5.51
N GLY A 100 -19.95 -6.70 -6.51
CA GLY A 100 -20.22 -5.47 -7.27
C GLY A 100 -20.66 -4.34 -6.32
N PRO A 101 -20.77 -3.09 -6.80
CA PRO A 101 -21.28 -1.98 -5.98
C PRO A 101 -22.62 -2.30 -5.29
N ASP A 102 -23.37 -3.29 -5.80
CA ASP A 102 -24.66 -3.75 -5.29
C ASP A 102 -24.57 -4.88 -4.25
N GLY A 103 -23.38 -5.37 -3.89
CA GLY A 103 -23.24 -6.32 -2.79
C GLY A 103 -23.82 -7.73 -3.05
N LEU A 104 -24.14 -8.06 -4.30
CA LEU A 104 -24.65 -9.36 -4.77
C LEU A 104 -23.79 -9.91 -5.92
#